data_AF-A0A959L216-F1
#
_entry.id   AF-A0A959L216-F1
#
_cell.length_a   1.000
_cell.length_b   1.000
_cell.length_c   1.000
_cell.angle_alpha   90.00
_cell.angle_beta   90.00
_cell.angle_gamma   90.00
#
_symmetry.space_group_name_H-M   'P 1'
#
loop_
_entity.id
_entity.type
_entity.pdbx_description
1 polymer ?
#
loop_
_entity_poly.entity_id
_entity_poly.type
_entity_poly.pdbx_seq_one_letter_code
_entity_poly.pdbx_strand_id
1 'polypeptide(L)'
;MRTRLVFWGKNAQDERVLLGFKLNEEENNVDLYIFPESETTEDFVNQMHDHWRLGQDLLFPEDHIHQTMPLSITGSLLPDGYTIERDDILKRAQTEWQFIVLSARLYKTYREELDDFKDKFQKLSKFDPNLFEDLKGFWGKVQEQVREKNLFKDHADKIRKHTDALFDDLKRLRKAFDQEFQQLSDKHLTRFKEQLEAVEHKIEEGLSLQNIFQELKDIQRSFRNTDFTNEHRSQLWKKIDGLFKVVKEKKFGKEGESGKSDPLSRLQRRYDGLKVAIEKMERSIKRDRKELEFQTQRMEDSDGSLESQLRAAKTKMIAERVDSKEEKLAEMQKTEKDLDRRMESLKKKRDQQQLEEKLKAEIKEKIAHDIKEAEKARSDDETIQKAAEAIVDQDSVNPVTTEEITTAKKEDSSQTEEGPLSLEEKIGDTMEDIVDTVKAVAAVIEHKFEDLIDDWKKEEE
;
A
#
# COMPACT_ATOMS: atom_id res chain seq x y z
N MET A 1 35.19 -16.23 20.45
CA MET A 1 36.36 -16.95 19.87
C MET A 1 37.61 -16.46 20.61
N ARG A 2 38.70 -17.24 20.67
CA ARG A 2 39.94 -16.80 21.36
C ARG A 2 40.89 -16.19 20.35
N THR A 3 41.43 -14.99 20.60
CA THR A 3 42.36 -14.28 19.71
C THR A 3 43.84 -14.56 19.98
N ARG A 4 44.15 -15.32 21.04
CA ARG A 4 45.50 -15.74 21.42
C ARG A 4 45.57 -17.24 21.73
N LEU A 5 46.61 -17.93 21.28
CA LEU A 5 46.79 -19.39 21.44
C LEU A 5 48.24 -19.76 21.73
N VAL A 6 48.43 -20.79 22.56
CA VAL A 6 49.75 -21.27 22.99
C VAL A 6 49.80 -22.78 22.76
N PHE A 7 50.85 -23.25 22.09
CA PHE A 7 51.08 -24.65 21.78
C PHE A 7 52.53 -25.04 22.03
N TRP A 8 52.75 -26.30 22.39
CA TRP A 8 54.06 -26.93 22.27
C TRP A 8 54.29 -27.40 20.83
N GLY A 9 55.52 -27.25 20.36
CA GLY A 9 55.96 -27.66 19.06
C GLY A 9 57.42 -28.08 19.06
N LYS A 10 57.94 -28.37 17.86
CA LYS A 10 59.34 -28.73 17.61
C LYS A 10 59.92 -27.86 16.50
N ASN A 11 61.19 -27.48 16.66
CA ASN A 11 61.94 -26.75 15.64
C ASN A 11 62.56 -27.71 14.60
N ALA A 12 63.26 -27.15 13.60
CA ALA A 12 63.91 -27.93 12.54
C ALA A 12 65.08 -28.84 13.02
N GLN A 13 65.49 -28.72 14.29
CA GLN A 13 66.52 -29.52 14.94
C GLN A 13 65.92 -30.58 15.90
N ASP A 14 64.59 -30.73 15.89
CA ASP A 14 63.77 -31.60 16.76
C ASP A 14 63.74 -31.20 18.25
N GLU A 15 64.25 -30.01 18.60
CA GLU A 15 64.20 -29.44 19.94
C GLU A 15 62.80 -28.87 20.23
N ARG A 16 62.40 -28.90 21.49
CA ARG A 16 61.08 -28.44 21.93
C ARG A 16 61.02 -26.91 22.00
N VAL A 17 59.92 -26.35 21.52
CA VAL A 17 59.66 -24.90 21.57
C VAL A 17 58.22 -24.61 21.98
N LEU A 18 58.02 -23.51 22.70
CA LEU A 18 56.69 -22.96 22.99
C LEU A 18 56.34 -21.90 21.94
N LEU A 19 55.17 -22.04 21.32
CA LEU A 19 54.68 -21.18 20.25
C LEU A 19 53.44 -20.42 20.70
N GLY A 20 53.55 -19.09 20.78
CA GLY A 20 52.45 -18.16 21.08
C GLY A 20 51.98 -17.46 19.83
N PHE A 21 50.69 -17.58 19.49
CA PHE A 21 50.05 -16.93 18.36
C PHE A 21 49.05 -15.87 18.83
N LYS A 22 49.09 -14.67 18.25
CA LYS A 22 48.20 -13.55 18.58
C LYS A 22 47.64 -12.95 17.28
N LEU A 23 46.31 -12.88 17.16
CA LEU A 23 45.63 -12.20 16.06
C LEU A 23 45.76 -10.67 16.19
N ASN A 24 46.16 -10.01 15.10
CA ASN A 24 45.98 -8.57 14.90
C ASN A 24 44.81 -8.35 13.92
N GLU A 25 43.66 -7.94 14.47
CA GLU A 25 42.40 -7.82 13.71
C GLU A 25 42.42 -6.67 12.69
N GLU A 26 43.17 -5.59 12.95
CA GLU A 26 43.21 -4.41 12.07
C GLU A 26 44.11 -4.60 10.85
N GLU A 27 45.22 -5.32 11.01
CA GLU A 27 46.21 -5.55 9.96
C GLU A 27 46.02 -6.88 9.21
N ASN A 28 45.06 -7.73 9.62
CA ASN A 28 44.85 -9.09 9.09
C ASN A 28 46.13 -9.98 9.18
N ASN A 29 46.85 -9.84 10.28
CA ASN A 29 48.10 -10.55 10.54
C ASN A 29 48.02 -11.37 11.85
N VAL A 30 48.89 -12.36 11.98
CA VAL A 30 49.10 -13.13 13.20
C VAL A 30 50.55 -12.92 13.64
N ASP A 31 50.74 -12.42 14.85
CA ASP A 31 52.04 -12.35 15.50
C ASP A 31 52.36 -13.72 16.11
N LEU A 32 53.48 -14.31 15.70
CA LEU A 32 54.04 -15.55 16.22
C LEU A 32 55.24 -15.23 17.11
N TYR A 33 55.21 -15.74 18.34
CA TYR A 33 56.28 -15.68 19.32
C TYR A 33 56.79 -17.10 19.56
N ILE A 34 58.09 -17.31 19.42
CA ILE A 34 58.75 -18.61 19.59
C ILE A 34 59.73 -18.52 20.76
N PHE A 35 59.56 -19.40 21.74
CA PHE A 35 60.39 -19.47 22.95
C PHE A 35 61.12 -20.84 22.98
N PRO A 36 62.47 -20.87 23.13
CA PRO A 36 63.22 -22.10 23.33
C PRO A 36 62.94 -22.76 24.69
N GLU A 37 63.04 -24.09 24.78
CA GLU A 37 62.82 -24.84 26.04
C GLU A 37 63.72 -24.37 27.19
N SER A 38 64.92 -23.85 26.91
CA SER A 38 65.86 -23.31 27.92
C SER A 38 65.30 -22.17 28.77
N GLU A 39 64.49 -21.29 28.16
CA GLU A 39 63.86 -20.14 28.84
C GLU A 39 62.42 -20.44 29.30
N THR A 40 61.89 -21.62 28.93
CA THR A 40 60.48 -21.96 29.13
C THR A 40 60.25 -22.61 30.50
N THR A 41 60.45 -21.83 31.57
CA THR A 41 60.20 -22.26 32.97
C THR A 41 58.72 -22.62 33.18
N GLU A 42 58.42 -23.61 34.04
CA GLU A 42 57.03 -24.06 34.31
C GLU A 42 56.09 -22.90 34.70
N ASP A 43 56.56 -21.95 35.51
CA ASP A 43 55.81 -20.74 35.88
C ASP A 43 55.45 -19.87 34.66
N PHE A 44 56.34 -19.74 33.67
CA PHE A 44 56.09 -18.99 32.45
C PHE A 44 55.09 -19.71 31.53
N VAL A 45 55.15 -21.05 31.45
CA VAL A 45 54.17 -21.86 30.73
C VAL A 45 52.76 -21.67 31.30
N ASN A 46 52.65 -21.71 32.63
CA ASN A 46 51.39 -21.47 33.34
C ASN A 46 50.88 -20.05 33.08
N GLN A 47 51.75 -19.03 33.18
CA GLN A 47 51.37 -17.64 32.87
C GLN A 47 50.90 -17.48 31.41
N MET A 48 51.59 -18.08 30.45
CA MET A 48 51.20 -18.06 29.04
C MET A 48 49.84 -18.75 28.82
N HIS A 49 49.53 -19.83 29.53
CA HIS A 49 48.26 -20.53 29.42
C HIS A 49 47.09 -19.82 30.12
N ASP A 50 47.30 -19.25 31.31
CA ASP A 50 46.23 -18.69 32.15
C ASP A 50 46.02 -17.20 31.94
N HIS A 51 47.09 -16.40 31.80
CA HIS A 51 47.01 -14.95 31.65
C HIS A 51 47.02 -14.53 30.17
N TRP A 52 48.01 -14.98 29.41
CA TRP A 52 48.20 -14.48 28.04
C TRP A 52 47.10 -14.92 27.07
N ARG A 53 46.63 -16.18 27.14
CA ARG A 53 45.49 -16.67 26.34
C ARG A 53 44.16 -15.96 26.63
N LEU A 54 44.04 -15.32 27.79
CA LEU A 54 42.86 -14.50 28.14
C LEU A 54 42.99 -13.04 27.70
N GLY A 55 44.10 -12.66 27.05
CA GLY A 55 44.33 -11.31 26.56
C GLY A 55 45.11 -10.40 27.50
N GLN A 56 45.62 -10.91 28.63
CA GLN A 56 46.47 -10.13 29.53
C GLN A 56 47.90 -10.04 28.97
N ASP A 57 48.55 -8.91 29.18
CA ASP A 57 49.91 -8.70 28.68
C ASP A 57 50.93 -9.25 29.67
N LEU A 58 51.97 -9.90 29.14
CA LEU A 58 53.06 -10.51 29.90
C LEU A 58 54.39 -9.92 29.46
N LEU A 59 55.36 -9.95 30.37
CA LEU A 59 56.77 -9.73 30.03
C LEU A 59 57.31 -11.03 29.44
N PHE A 60 57.92 -10.95 28.25
CA PHE A 60 58.54 -12.08 27.58
C PHE A 60 60.03 -12.20 27.97
N PRO A 61 60.60 -13.43 28.03
CA PRO A 61 62.04 -13.64 28.14
C PRO A 61 62.83 -12.92 27.03
N GLU A 62 64.09 -12.60 27.28
CA GLU A 62 64.92 -11.85 26.31
C GLU A 62 65.16 -12.64 25.01
N ASP A 63 65.44 -13.94 25.12
CA ASP A 63 65.66 -14.85 23.97
C ASP A 63 64.35 -15.40 23.40
N HIS A 64 63.56 -14.54 22.76
CA HIS A 64 62.38 -14.94 21.97
C HIS A 64 62.46 -14.45 20.52
N ILE A 65 61.90 -15.25 19.60
CA ILE A 65 61.80 -14.88 18.17
C ILE A 65 60.38 -14.39 17.91
N HIS A 66 60.24 -13.18 17.35
CA HIS A 66 58.97 -12.62 16.90
C HIS A 66 58.89 -12.61 15.37
N GLN A 67 57.80 -13.12 14.80
CA GLN A 67 57.52 -13.09 13.37
C GLN A 67 56.04 -12.75 13.11
N THR A 68 55.77 -11.80 12.23
CA THR A 68 54.40 -11.47 11.82
C THR A 68 54.07 -12.20 10.51
N MET A 69 53.00 -13.00 10.51
CA MET A 69 52.55 -13.78 9.35
C MET A 69 51.18 -13.30 8.85
N PRO A 70 50.95 -13.21 7.52
CA PRO A 70 49.65 -12.80 6.98
C PRO A 70 48.59 -13.88 7.20
N LEU A 71 47.40 -13.49 7.67
CA LEU A 71 46.28 -14.41 7.81
C LEU A 71 45.69 -14.73 6.42
N SER A 72 45.71 -16.02 6.08
CA SER A 72 45.18 -16.58 4.83
C SER A 72 44.46 -17.89 5.11
N ILE A 73 43.47 -18.25 4.28
CA ILE A 73 42.72 -19.52 4.36
C ILE A 73 43.58 -20.71 3.93
N THR A 74 44.54 -20.48 3.03
CA THR A 74 45.37 -21.54 2.41
C THR A 74 46.85 -21.47 2.81
N GLY A 75 47.27 -20.40 3.51
CA GLY A 75 48.63 -20.26 4.02
C GLY A 75 48.88 -21.13 5.25
N SER A 76 50.15 -21.46 5.51
CA SER A 76 50.58 -21.96 6.81
C SER A 76 50.70 -20.78 7.78
N LEU A 77 50.25 -20.95 9.04
CA LEU A 77 50.59 -20.05 10.15
C LEU A 77 51.89 -20.48 10.86
N LEU A 78 52.53 -21.56 10.40
CA LEU A 78 53.83 -22.03 10.89
C LEU A 78 54.95 -21.67 9.88
N PRO A 79 56.11 -21.18 10.35
CA PRO A 79 57.31 -21.03 9.53
C PRO A 79 57.87 -22.39 9.09
N ASP A 80 58.66 -22.38 8.01
CA ASP A 80 59.26 -23.59 7.46
C ASP A 80 60.12 -24.33 8.50
N GLY A 81 59.87 -25.63 8.64
CA GLY A 81 60.60 -26.51 9.57
C GLY A 81 60.04 -26.59 11.00
N TYR A 82 58.95 -25.89 11.32
CA TYR A 82 58.27 -26.01 12.63
C TYR A 82 57.07 -26.96 12.56
N THR A 83 56.85 -27.73 13.65
CA THR A 83 55.69 -28.61 13.79
C THR A 83 55.00 -28.42 15.15
N ILE A 84 53.70 -28.70 15.23
CA ILE A 84 52.87 -28.54 16.44
C ILE A 84 52.14 -29.86 16.75
N GLU A 85 52.02 -30.19 18.04
CA GLU A 85 51.33 -31.40 18.53
C GLU A 85 49.83 -31.48 18.15
N ARG A 86 49.16 -30.32 17.98
CA ARG A 86 47.72 -30.18 17.69
C ARG A 86 47.41 -29.19 16.58
N ASP A 87 47.89 -29.52 15.38
CA ASP A 87 47.64 -28.78 14.13
C ASP A 87 46.13 -28.59 13.81
N ASP A 88 45.26 -29.51 14.26
CA ASP A 88 43.81 -29.40 14.10
C ASP A 88 43.21 -28.17 14.81
N ILE A 89 43.75 -27.81 15.98
CA ILE A 89 43.31 -26.64 16.75
C ILE A 89 43.81 -25.36 16.09
N LEU A 90 45.04 -25.35 15.54
CA LEU A 90 45.57 -24.21 14.81
C LEU A 90 44.76 -23.94 13.53
N LYS A 91 44.41 -24.97 12.76
CA LYS A 91 43.55 -24.85 11.55
C LYS A 91 42.13 -24.40 11.88
N ARG A 92 41.55 -24.83 13.01
CA ARG A 92 40.27 -24.30 13.51
C ARG A 92 40.39 -22.83 13.90
N ALA A 93 41.46 -22.47 14.60
CA ALA A 93 41.72 -21.08 14.98
C ALA A 93 41.92 -20.16 13.78
N GLN A 94 42.64 -20.62 12.76
CA GLN A 94 42.85 -19.91 11.50
C GLN A 94 41.53 -19.57 10.80
N THR A 95 40.58 -20.51 10.77
CA THR A 95 39.24 -20.24 10.19
C THR A 95 38.37 -19.37 11.10
N GLU A 96 38.41 -19.55 12.43
CA GLU A 96 37.76 -18.64 13.39
C GLU A 96 38.30 -17.20 13.27
N TRP A 97 39.62 -17.02 13.18
CA TRP A 97 40.28 -15.72 13.05
C TRP A 97 39.97 -15.04 11.74
N GLN A 98 39.94 -15.80 10.63
CA GLN A 98 39.53 -15.25 9.34
C GLN A 98 38.11 -14.69 9.41
N PHE A 99 37.20 -15.40 10.11
CA PHE A 99 35.84 -14.92 10.36
C PHE A 99 35.80 -13.67 11.27
N ILE A 100 36.61 -13.61 12.34
CA ILE A 100 36.75 -12.40 13.18
C ILE A 100 37.16 -11.20 12.33
N VAL A 101 38.23 -11.30 11.53
CA VAL A 101 38.73 -10.17 10.73
C VAL A 101 37.70 -9.74 9.67
N LEU A 102 37.06 -10.69 8.97
CA LEU A 102 36.06 -10.37 7.95
C LEU A 102 34.81 -9.71 8.56
N SER A 103 34.32 -10.19 9.69
CA SER A 103 33.16 -9.61 10.38
C SER A 103 33.46 -8.27 11.04
N ALA A 104 34.69 -8.04 11.52
CA ALA A 104 35.17 -6.74 11.98
C ALA A 104 35.28 -5.73 10.82
N ARG A 105 35.82 -6.15 9.67
CA ARG A 105 35.88 -5.33 8.44
C ARG A 105 34.49 -4.97 7.93
N LEU A 106 33.56 -5.94 7.89
CA LEU A 106 32.17 -5.71 7.49
C LEU A 106 31.46 -4.73 8.43
N TYR A 107 31.66 -4.88 9.75
CA TYR A 107 31.18 -3.91 10.74
C TYR A 107 31.74 -2.50 10.51
N LYS A 108 33.02 -2.37 10.17
CA LYS A 108 33.64 -1.07 9.84
C LYS A 108 33.00 -0.42 8.62
N THR A 109 32.81 -1.16 7.52
CA THR A 109 32.13 -0.64 6.31
C THR A 109 30.70 -0.18 6.61
N TYR A 110 29.91 -0.96 7.37
CA TYR A 110 28.56 -0.55 7.73
C TYR A 110 28.51 0.62 8.73
N ARG A 111 29.54 0.80 9.55
CA ARG A 111 29.69 1.98 10.40
C ARG A 111 30.01 3.22 9.56
N GLU A 112 30.89 3.11 8.57
CA GLU A 112 31.23 4.18 7.63
C GLU A 112 29.99 4.60 6.81
N GLU A 113 29.22 3.63 6.27
CA GLU A 113 27.93 3.91 5.59
C GLU A 113 26.91 4.61 6.53
N LEU A 114 26.85 4.24 7.81
CA LEU A 114 25.98 4.91 8.81
C LEU A 114 26.42 6.33 9.13
N ASP A 115 27.73 6.57 9.26
CA ASP A 115 28.28 7.90 9.50
C ASP A 115 28.03 8.79 8.25
N ASP A 116 28.11 8.26 7.02
CA ASP A 116 27.67 8.94 5.79
C ASP A 116 26.16 9.29 5.80
N PHE A 117 25.30 8.39 6.27
CA PHE A 117 23.87 8.67 6.44
C PHE A 117 23.63 9.81 7.43
N LYS A 118 24.28 9.75 8.59
CA LYS A 118 24.24 10.80 9.62
C LYS A 118 24.69 12.16 9.06
N ASP A 119 25.76 12.17 8.27
CA ASP A 119 26.30 13.36 7.63
C ASP A 119 25.37 13.95 6.57
N LYS A 120 24.61 13.10 5.87
CA LYS A 120 23.50 13.55 5.01
C LYS A 120 22.39 14.15 5.86
N PHE A 121 21.92 13.46 6.90
CA PHE A 121 20.83 13.92 7.78
C PHE A 121 21.09 15.29 8.42
N GLN A 122 22.32 15.56 8.87
CA GLN A 122 22.69 16.86 9.42
C GLN A 122 22.64 18.01 8.40
N LYS A 123 22.68 17.72 7.10
CA LYS A 123 22.62 18.70 6.01
C LYS A 123 21.20 18.97 5.51
N LEU A 124 20.18 18.21 5.93
CA LEU A 124 18.79 18.44 5.52
C LEU A 124 18.09 19.49 6.38
N SER A 125 17.52 20.48 5.70
CA SER A 125 16.58 21.46 6.27
C SER A 125 15.12 21.00 6.22
N LYS A 126 14.80 19.94 5.48
CA LYS A 126 13.45 19.39 5.30
C LYS A 126 13.49 17.86 5.21
N PHE A 127 12.37 17.22 5.52
CA PHE A 127 12.24 15.76 5.35
C PHE A 127 12.36 15.35 3.87
N ASP A 128 13.19 14.35 3.59
CA ASP A 128 13.32 13.71 2.28
C ASP A 128 12.86 12.24 2.37
N PRO A 129 11.79 11.84 1.65
CA PRO A 129 11.34 10.45 1.59
C PRO A 129 12.39 9.47 1.07
N ASN A 130 13.28 9.91 0.16
CA ASN A 130 14.26 9.01 -0.47
C ASN A 130 15.26 8.50 0.56
N LEU A 131 15.79 9.38 1.42
CA LEU A 131 16.74 8.99 2.46
C LEU A 131 16.13 8.09 3.55
N PHE A 132 14.80 8.13 3.74
CA PHE A 132 14.12 7.17 4.61
C PHE A 132 14.11 5.76 4.01
N GLU A 133 13.84 5.65 2.70
CA GLU A 133 13.90 4.37 1.99
C GLU A 133 15.35 3.88 1.80
N ASP A 134 16.32 4.77 1.61
CA ASP A 134 17.75 4.41 1.57
C ASP A 134 18.23 3.83 2.90
N LEU A 135 17.89 4.46 4.04
CA LEU A 135 18.25 3.98 5.38
C LEU A 135 17.57 2.62 5.70
N LYS A 136 16.34 2.42 5.22
CA LYS A 136 15.62 1.15 5.30
C LYS A 136 16.25 0.07 4.40
N GLY A 137 16.73 0.43 3.21
CA GLY A 137 17.52 -0.45 2.34
C GLY A 137 18.85 -0.85 2.98
N PHE A 138 19.57 0.09 3.59
CA PHE A 138 20.76 -0.19 4.39
C PHE A 138 20.46 -1.15 5.55
N TRP A 139 19.42 -0.89 6.33
CA TRP A 139 19.03 -1.77 7.44
C TRP A 139 18.66 -3.18 6.95
N GLY A 140 18.01 -3.31 5.79
CA GLY A 140 17.76 -4.59 5.13
C GLY A 140 19.04 -5.39 4.87
N LYS A 141 20.09 -4.77 4.30
CA LYS A 141 21.41 -5.40 4.09
C LYS A 141 22.02 -5.88 5.41
N VAL A 142 21.96 -5.04 6.45
CA VAL A 142 22.48 -5.41 7.79
C VAL A 142 21.71 -6.60 8.36
N GLN A 143 20.37 -6.60 8.27
CA GLN A 143 19.54 -7.71 8.74
C GLN A 143 19.82 -9.02 8.00
N GLU A 144 20.13 -8.97 6.71
CA GLU A 144 20.58 -10.11 5.92
C GLU A 144 21.90 -10.66 6.47
N GLN A 145 22.92 -9.82 6.65
CA GLN A 145 24.21 -10.25 7.21
C GLN A 145 24.13 -10.77 8.65
N VAL A 146 23.19 -10.27 9.46
CA VAL A 146 22.90 -10.79 10.80
C VAL A 146 22.22 -12.16 10.72
N ARG A 147 21.31 -12.38 9.77
CA ARG A 147 20.63 -13.66 9.53
C ARG A 147 21.61 -14.74 9.03
N GLU A 148 22.53 -14.36 8.15
CA GLU A 148 23.64 -15.19 7.67
C GLU A 148 24.70 -15.46 8.74
N LYS A 149 24.64 -14.75 9.89
CA LYS A 149 25.60 -14.81 11.00
C LYS A 149 27.01 -14.32 10.61
N ASN A 150 27.12 -13.45 9.61
CA ASN A 150 28.38 -12.83 9.17
C ASN A 150 28.82 -11.66 10.08
N LEU A 151 27.96 -11.25 11.02
CA LEU A 151 28.24 -10.22 12.02
C LEU A 151 28.09 -10.77 13.43
N PHE A 152 28.99 -10.36 14.34
CA PHE A 152 28.79 -10.59 15.78
C PHE A 152 27.56 -9.84 16.30
N LYS A 153 26.88 -10.43 17.29
CA LYS A 153 25.70 -9.83 17.91
C LYS A 153 25.96 -8.40 18.41
N ASP A 154 27.09 -8.17 19.07
CA ASP A 154 27.45 -6.84 19.59
C ASP A 154 27.69 -5.81 18.48
N HIS A 155 28.17 -6.24 17.31
CA HIS A 155 28.32 -5.38 16.12
C HIS A 155 26.96 -5.03 15.53
N ALA A 156 26.08 -6.03 15.41
CA ALA A 156 24.71 -5.85 14.97
C ALA A 156 23.90 -4.92 15.91
N ASP A 157 24.01 -5.10 17.22
CA ASP A 157 23.32 -4.29 18.23
C ASP A 157 23.81 -2.84 18.24
N LYS A 158 25.11 -2.59 17.96
CA LYS A 158 25.65 -1.23 17.77
C LYS A 158 25.11 -0.58 16.49
N ILE A 159 25.17 -1.27 15.35
CA ILE A 159 24.62 -0.77 14.06
C ILE A 159 23.13 -0.47 14.22
N ARG A 160 22.38 -1.38 14.87
CA ARG A 160 20.95 -1.20 15.15
C ARG A 160 20.67 0.07 15.94
N LYS A 161 21.33 0.28 17.08
CA LYS A 161 21.11 1.47 17.93
C LYS A 161 21.38 2.78 17.19
N HIS A 162 22.41 2.81 16.33
CA HIS A 162 22.68 3.97 15.49
C HIS A 162 21.59 4.15 14.42
N THR A 163 21.17 3.08 13.75
CA THR A 163 20.11 3.09 12.73
C THR A 163 18.77 3.55 13.31
N ASP A 164 18.38 3.02 14.48
CA ASP A 164 17.16 3.39 15.21
C ASP A 164 17.17 4.89 15.58
N ALA A 165 18.31 5.44 16.02
CA ALA A 165 18.46 6.87 16.31
C ALA A 165 18.28 7.75 15.06
N LEU A 166 18.89 7.37 13.92
CA LEU A 166 18.72 8.10 12.66
C LEU A 166 17.26 8.05 12.16
N PHE A 167 16.56 6.93 12.35
CA PHE A 167 15.13 6.84 12.06
C PHE A 167 14.28 7.75 12.96
N ASP A 168 14.63 7.89 14.24
CA ASP A 168 13.89 8.78 15.15
C ASP A 168 14.11 10.27 14.83
N ASP A 169 15.32 10.66 14.41
CA ASP A 169 15.59 12.01 13.91
C ASP A 169 14.87 12.29 12.59
N LEU A 170 14.80 11.33 11.66
CA LEU A 170 13.95 11.43 10.46
C LEU A 170 12.47 11.58 10.80
N LYS A 171 11.95 10.82 11.77
CA LYS A 171 10.56 10.94 12.23
C LYS A 171 10.29 12.31 12.86
N ARG A 172 11.26 12.91 13.56
CA ARG A 172 11.16 14.28 14.11
C ARG A 172 11.07 15.31 12.99
N LEU A 173 11.98 15.25 12.00
CA LEU A 173 11.96 16.13 10.82
C LEU A 173 10.65 16.01 10.04
N ARG A 174 10.14 14.78 9.85
CA ARG A 174 8.84 14.56 9.20
C ARG A 174 7.70 15.21 9.99
N LYS A 175 7.62 14.99 11.30
CA LYS A 175 6.58 15.60 12.16
C LYS A 175 6.62 17.13 12.12
N ALA A 176 7.81 17.74 12.11
CA ALA A 176 7.96 19.18 11.97
C ALA A 176 7.44 19.67 10.60
N PHE A 177 7.80 18.99 9.51
CA PHE A 177 7.31 19.30 8.17
C PHE A 177 5.79 19.16 8.04
N ASP A 178 5.21 18.07 8.58
CA ASP A 178 3.77 17.84 8.59
C ASP A 178 3.03 18.94 9.39
N GLN A 179 3.62 19.43 10.49
CA GLN A 179 3.10 20.56 11.28
C GLN A 179 3.18 21.90 10.54
N GLU A 180 4.31 22.20 9.87
CA GLU A 180 4.45 23.40 9.03
C GLU A 180 3.41 23.39 7.89
N PHE A 181 3.24 22.24 7.24
CA PHE A 181 2.24 22.07 6.18
C PHE A 181 0.81 22.25 6.69
N GLN A 182 0.48 21.70 7.86
CA GLN A 182 -0.82 21.92 8.51
C GLN A 182 -1.06 23.41 8.75
N GLN A 183 -0.09 24.14 9.34
CA GLN A 183 -0.22 25.59 9.59
C GLN A 183 -0.36 26.44 8.32
N LEU A 184 0.28 26.04 7.21
CA LEU A 184 0.09 26.68 5.90
C LEU A 184 -1.31 26.38 5.36
N SER A 185 -1.75 25.11 5.45
CA SER A 185 -3.10 24.66 5.06
C SER A 185 -4.20 25.34 5.87
N ASP A 186 -4.00 25.63 7.16
CA ASP A 186 -4.90 26.40 8.02
C ASP A 186 -5.02 27.86 7.53
N LYS A 187 -3.89 28.53 7.28
CA LYS A 187 -3.86 29.90 6.75
C LYS A 187 -4.56 30.00 5.39
N HIS A 188 -4.34 29.02 4.51
CA HIS A 188 -5.05 28.93 3.24
C HIS A 188 -6.54 28.69 3.46
N LEU A 189 -6.94 27.76 4.33
CA LEU A 189 -8.34 27.48 4.65
C LEU A 189 -9.07 28.72 5.17
N THR A 190 -8.48 29.51 6.06
CA THR A 190 -9.08 30.76 6.55
C THR A 190 -9.30 31.76 5.42
N ARG A 191 -8.25 32.03 4.62
CA ARG A 191 -8.34 32.93 3.45
C ARG A 191 -9.42 32.49 2.46
N PHE A 192 -9.52 31.20 2.16
CA PHE A 192 -10.54 30.69 1.24
C PHE A 192 -11.95 30.70 1.86
N LYS A 193 -12.10 30.48 3.17
CA LYS A 193 -13.39 30.65 3.87
C LYS A 193 -13.88 32.09 3.78
N GLU A 194 -13.04 33.07 4.11
CA GLU A 194 -13.35 34.51 4.00
C GLU A 194 -13.78 34.90 2.56
N GLN A 195 -13.07 34.41 1.55
CA GLN A 195 -13.42 34.65 0.14
C GLN A 195 -14.76 34.00 -0.26
N LEU A 196 -15.07 32.81 0.26
CA LEU A 196 -16.33 32.11 -0.02
C LEU A 196 -17.51 32.76 0.72
N GLU A 197 -17.31 33.22 1.96
CA GLU A 197 -18.31 33.93 2.77
C GLU A 197 -18.63 35.32 2.18
N ALA A 198 -17.63 36.03 1.66
CA ALA A 198 -17.85 37.27 0.89
C ALA A 198 -18.63 37.03 -0.41
N VAL A 199 -18.47 35.86 -1.03
CA VAL A 199 -19.27 35.45 -2.21
C VAL A 199 -20.69 35.04 -1.81
N GLU A 200 -20.85 34.33 -0.69
CA GLU A 200 -22.13 33.93 -0.11
C GLU A 200 -23.00 35.16 0.19
N HIS A 201 -22.45 36.18 0.82
CA HIS A 201 -23.12 37.46 1.06
C HIS A 201 -23.59 38.14 -0.25
N LYS A 202 -22.72 38.23 -1.28
CA LYS A 202 -23.10 38.77 -2.60
C LYS A 202 -24.23 37.98 -3.26
N ILE A 203 -24.32 36.67 -3.01
CA ILE A 203 -25.38 35.80 -3.52
C ILE A 203 -26.71 36.07 -2.79
N GLU A 204 -26.67 36.34 -1.48
CA GLU A 204 -27.84 36.72 -0.68
C GLU A 204 -28.37 38.10 -1.07
N GLU A 205 -27.49 39.09 -1.23
CA GLU A 205 -27.81 40.46 -1.68
C GLU A 205 -28.38 40.53 -3.12
N GLY A 206 -28.38 39.42 -3.86
CA GLY A 206 -28.92 39.36 -5.23
C GLY A 206 -28.08 40.11 -6.27
N LEU A 207 -26.81 40.40 -5.95
CA LEU A 207 -25.87 41.06 -6.86
C LEU A 207 -25.59 40.19 -8.11
N SER A 208 -25.05 40.82 -9.15
CA SER A 208 -24.93 40.27 -10.51
C SER A 208 -24.37 38.83 -10.58
N LEU A 209 -25.26 37.85 -10.70
CA LEU A 209 -24.95 36.40 -10.69
C LEU A 209 -23.89 35.98 -11.73
N GLN A 210 -23.79 36.70 -12.84
CA GLN A 210 -22.79 36.47 -13.89
C GLN A 210 -21.36 36.74 -13.39
N ASN A 211 -21.16 37.83 -12.63
CA ASN A 211 -19.86 38.21 -12.10
C ASN A 211 -19.47 37.29 -10.93
N ILE A 212 -20.42 36.99 -10.04
CA ILE A 212 -20.27 36.02 -8.95
C ILE A 212 -19.85 34.64 -9.49
N PHE A 213 -20.47 34.17 -10.57
CA PHE A 213 -20.11 32.90 -11.21
C PHE A 213 -18.69 32.90 -11.80
N GLN A 214 -18.15 34.07 -12.17
CA GLN A 214 -16.78 34.20 -12.63
C GLN A 214 -15.80 34.28 -11.46
N GLU A 215 -16.11 35.05 -10.40
CA GLU A 215 -15.36 35.07 -9.13
C GLU A 215 -15.20 33.64 -8.56
N LEU A 216 -16.28 32.85 -8.51
CA LEU A 216 -16.24 31.46 -8.06
C LEU A 216 -15.33 30.56 -8.92
N LYS A 217 -15.20 30.81 -10.23
CA LYS A 217 -14.24 30.06 -11.06
C LYS A 217 -12.80 30.44 -10.76
N ASP A 218 -12.56 31.72 -10.46
CA ASP A 218 -11.22 32.21 -10.17
C ASP A 218 -10.77 31.77 -8.76
N ILE A 219 -11.71 31.69 -7.80
CA ILE A 219 -11.53 30.96 -6.53
C ILE A 219 -11.29 29.46 -6.77
N GLN A 220 -12.05 28.82 -7.67
CA GLN A 220 -11.83 27.39 -7.98
C GLN A 220 -10.46 27.14 -8.65
N ARG A 221 -9.97 28.07 -9.46
CA ARG A 221 -8.63 28.02 -10.09
C ARG A 221 -7.53 28.17 -9.03
N SER A 222 -7.61 29.18 -8.16
CA SER A 222 -6.63 29.36 -7.09
C SER A 222 -6.66 28.19 -6.10
N PHE A 223 -7.84 27.66 -5.76
CA PHE A 223 -8.00 26.46 -4.93
C PHE A 223 -7.31 25.22 -5.52
N ARG A 224 -7.37 25.02 -6.84
CA ARG A 224 -6.67 23.89 -7.50
C ARG A 224 -5.15 24.04 -7.46
N ASN A 225 -4.66 25.27 -7.49
CA ASN A 225 -3.23 25.62 -7.51
C ASN A 225 -2.65 25.88 -6.10
N THR A 226 -3.45 25.71 -5.05
CA THR A 226 -3.01 25.87 -3.65
C THR A 226 -2.96 24.49 -2.99
N ASP A 227 -1.90 24.24 -2.24
CA ASP A 227 -1.74 23.01 -1.49
C ASP A 227 -2.56 23.03 -0.20
N PHE A 228 -3.20 21.91 0.08
CA PHE A 228 -4.05 21.71 1.25
C PHE A 228 -3.88 20.30 1.80
N THR A 229 -4.11 20.16 3.09
CA THR A 229 -4.43 18.87 3.71
C THR A 229 -5.72 18.31 3.11
N ASN A 230 -5.83 16.98 3.03
CA ASN A 230 -6.96 16.32 2.36
C ASN A 230 -8.32 16.74 2.96
N GLU A 231 -8.36 16.90 4.27
CA GLU A 231 -9.53 17.38 5.01
C GLU A 231 -9.94 18.79 4.59
N HIS A 232 -9.01 19.75 4.58
CA HIS A 232 -9.30 21.13 4.18
C HIS A 232 -9.71 21.21 2.71
N ARG A 233 -9.06 20.41 1.85
CA ARG A 233 -9.42 20.29 0.43
C ARG A 233 -10.85 19.78 0.25
N SER A 234 -11.25 18.76 1.00
CA SER A 234 -12.61 18.21 0.98
C SER A 234 -13.66 19.22 1.50
N GLN A 235 -13.36 19.90 2.62
CA GLN A 235 -14.24 20.93 3.20
C GLN A 235 -14.46 22.10 2.24
N LEU A 236 -13.38 22.69 1.70
CA LEU A 236 -13.47 23.81 0.76
C LEU A 236 -14.14 23.39 -0.56
N TRP A 237 -13.86 22.19 -1.08
CA TRP A 237 -14.52 21.69 -2.28
C TRP A 237 -16.04 21.58 -2.11
N LYS A 238 -16.51 21.09 -0.96
CA LYS A 238 -17.94 21.04 -0.62
C LYS A 238 -18.57 22.44 -0.56
N LYS A 239 -17.92 23.42 0.09
CA LYS A 239 -18.40 24.83 0.10
C LYS A 239 -18.45 25.41 -1.33
N ILE A 240 -17.39 25.25 -2.12
CA ILE A 240 -17.31 25.76 -3.50
C ILE A 240 -18.41 25.15 -4.39
N ASP A 241 -18.61 23.83 -4.34
CA ASP A 241 -19.66 23.15 -5.11
C ASP A 241 -21.07 23.57 -4.67
N GLY A 242 -21.29 23.75 -3.36
CA GLY A 242 -22.53 24.29 -2.80
C GLY A 242 -22.86 25.68 -3.34
N LEU A 243 -21.92 26.63 -3.26
CA LEU A 243 -22.12 27.99 -3.81
C LEU A 243 -22.34 27.96 -5.32
N PHE A 244 -21.64 27.09 -6.07
CA PHE A 244 -21.90 26.92 -7.50
C PHE A 244 -23.31 26.39 -7.81
N LYS A 245 -23.87 25.51 -6.98
CA LYS A 245 -25.26 25.05 -7.09
C LYS A 245 -26.23 26.19 -6.84
N VAL A 246 -26.08 26.92 -5.73
CA VAL A 246 -26.96 28.07 -5.40
C VAL A 246 -26.93 29.14 -6.51
N VAL A 247 -25.74 29.49 -7.03
CA VAL A 247 -25.62 30.45 -8.15
C VAL A 247 -26.26 29.92 -9.44
N LYS A 248 -26.14 28.62 -9.74
CA LYS A 248 -26.83 28.02 -10.90
C LYS A 248 -28.33 28.02 -10.72
N GLU A 249 -28.85 27.66 -9.55
CA GLU A 249 -30.29 27.65 -9.27
C GLU A 249 -30.88 29.07 -9.38
N LYS A 250 -30.22 30.08 -8.82
CA LYS A 250 -30.66 31.48 -8.96
C LYS A 250 -30.56 32.00 -10.41
N LYS A 251 -29.65 31.47 -11.23
CA LYS A 251 -29.39 31.95 -12.60
C LYS A 251 -30.20 31.22 -13.68
N PHE A 252 -30.48 29.94 -13.50
CA PHE A 252 -31.09 29.06 -14.50
C PHE A 252 -32.41 28.41 -14.02
N GLY A 253 -32.84 28.70 -12.79
CA GLY A 253 -33.94 28.02 -12.10
C GLY A 253 -33.43 26.80 -11.33
N LYS A 254 -34.24 26.34 -10.35
CA LYS A 254 -33.96 25.08 -9.63
C LYS A 254 -33.78 23.92 -10.61
N GLU A 255 -32.77 23.07 -10.39
CA GLU A 255 -32.56 21.80 -11.12
C GLU A 255 -33.63 20.73 -10.76
N GLY A 256 -34.91 21.12 -10.79
CA GLY A 256 -36.06 20.27 -10.46
C GLY A 256 -37.16 20.23 -11.54
N GLU A 257 -37.28 21.29 -12.35
CA GLU A 257 -38.43 21.44 -13.28
C GLU A 257 -38.03 21.41 -14.78
N SER A 258 -36.80 21.81 -15.12
CA SER A 258 -36.28 21.80 -16.50
C SER A 258 -35.28 20.66 -16.76
N GLY A 259 -35.73 19.44 -16.47
CA GLY A 259 -35.08 18.22 -16.95
C GLY A 259 -34.20 17.51 -15.93
N LYS A 260 -34.74 16.43 -15.37
CA LYS A 260 -33.96 15.22 -15.12
C LYS A 260 -33.26 14.85 -16.43
N SER A 261 -32.02 15.30 -16.63
CA SER A 261 -31.12 14.70 -17.61
C SER A 261 -30.68 13.34 -17.04
N ASP A 262 -31.63 12.41 -17.06
CA ASP A 262 -31.49 10.98 -16.84
C ASP A 262 -30.11 10.52 -17.35
N PRO A 263 -29.32 9.74 -16.57
CA PRO A 263 -28.06 9.19 -17.04
C PRO A 263 -28.15 8.58 -18.44
N LEU A 264 -29.29 7.97 -18.77
CA LEU A 264 -29.62 7.45 -20.10
C LEU A 264 -29.70 8.56 -21.15
N SER A 265 -30.44 9.65 -20.89
CA SER A 265 -30.51 10.83 -21.79
C SER A 265 -29.16 11.54 -21.99
N ARG A 266 -28.30 11.57 -20.97
CA ARG A 266 -26.93 12.11 -21.08
C ARG A 266 -26.06 11.22 -21.96
N LEU A 267 -26.22 9.90 -21.83
CA LEU A 267 -25.48 8.92 -22.63
C LEU A 267 -25.96 8.92 -24.09
N GLN A 268 -27.27 9.00 -24.31
CA GLN A 268 -27.89 9.15 -25.63
C GLN A 268 -27.37 10.39 -26.38
N ARG A 269 -27.36 11.58 -25.74
CA ARG A 269 -26.80 12.80 -26.37
C ARG A 269 -25.32 12.67 -26.75
N ARG A 270 -24.52 11.91 -25.99
CA ARG A 270 -23.12 11.62 -26.34
C ARG A 270 -23.01 10.67 -27.51
N TYR A 271 -23.85 9.65 -27.54
CA TYR A 271 -23.95 8.66 -28.61
C TYR A 271 -24.39 9.29 -29.94
N ASP A 272 -25.47 10.08 -29.94
CA ASP A 272 -25.96 10.81 -31.11
C ASP A 272 -24.90 11.79 -31.65
N GLY A 273 -24.22 12.50 -30.74
CA GLY A 273 -23.10 13.37 -31.09
C GLY A 273 -21.90 12.63 -31.68
N LEU A 274 -21.61 11.42 -31.18
CA LEU A 274 -20.56 10.55 -31.73
C LEU A 274 -20.93 10.05 -33.13
N LYS A 275 -22.18 9.61 -33.36
CA LYS A 275 -22.67 9.22 -34.69
C LYS A 275 -22.52 10.32 -35.72
N VAL A 276 -22.95 11.54 -35.40
CA VAL A 276 -22.77 12.72 -36.27
C VAL A 276 -21.29 13.01 -36.53
N ALA A 277 -20.38 12.69 -35.61
CA ALA A 277 -18.94 12.81 -35.81
C ALA A 277 -18.38 11.68 -36.70
N ILE A 278 -18.85 10.43 -36.54
CA ILE A 278 -18.50 9.29 -37.40
C ILE A 278 -18.92 9.57 -38.85
N GLU A 279 -20.17 9.97 -39.10
CA GLU A 279 -20.65 10.33 -40.45
C GLU A 279 -19.83 11.46 -41.11
N LYS A 280 -19.33 12.41 -40.31
CA LYS A 280 -18.45 13.49 -40.80
C LYS A 280 -17.06 12.96 -41.14
N MET A 281 -16.55 11.99 -40.36
CA MET A 281 -15.28 11.32 -40.64
C MET A 281 -15.38 10.46 -41.91
N GLU A 282 -16.43 9.64 -42.04
CA GLU A 282 -16.71 8.83 -43.24
C GLU A 282 -16.81 9.69 -44.50
N ARG A 283 -17.55 10.82 -44.44
CA ARG A 283 -17.61 11.79 -45.55
C ARG A 283 -16.27 12.49 -45.82
N SER A 284 -15.37 12.56 -44.83
CA SER A 284 -14.00 13.07 -44.99
C SER A 284 -13.12 12.05 -45.71
N ILE A 285 -13.12 10.80 -45.25
CA ILE A 285 -12.40 9.66 -45.83
C ILE A 285 -12.87 9.40 -47.26
N LYS A 286 -14.18 9.40 -47.53
CA LYS A 286 -14.75 9.19 -48.87
C LYS A 286 -14.34 10.28 -49.88
N ARG A 287 -14.05 11.50 -49.43
CA ARG A 287 -13.48 12.56 -50.30
C ARG A 287 -12.00 12.33 -50.55
N ASP A 288 -11.24 11.97 -49.52
CA ASP A 288 -9.80 11.73 -49.67
C ASP A 288 -9.50 10.46 -50.49
N ARG A 289 -10.28 9.37 -50.33
CA ARG A 289 -10.18 8.17 -51.18
C ARG A 289 -10.48 8.48 -52.65
N LYS A 290 -11.46 9.35 -52.94
CA LYS A 290 -11.74 9.81 -54.31
C LYS A 290 -10.62 10.66 -54.90
N GLU A 291 -10.00 11.52 -54.09
CA GLU A 291 -8.83 12.29 -54.52
C GLU A 291 -7.62 11.37 -54.74
N LEU A 292 -7.41 10.37 -53.88
CA LEU A 292 -6.37 9.34 -54.04
C LEU A 292 -6.54 8.58 -55.36
N GLU A 293 -7.75 8.08 -55.64
CA GLU A 293 -8.13 7.38 -56.87
C GLU A 293 -7.88 8.26 -58.11
N PHE A 294 -8.31 9.52 -58.07
CA PHE A 294 -8.09 10.50 -59.14
C PHE A 294 -6.61 10.81 -59.40
N GLN A 295 -5.79 10.97 -58.35
CA GLN A 295 -4.35 11.22 -58.52
C GLN A 295 -3.61 9.95 -58.96
N THR A 296 -4.02 8.76 -58.50
CA THR A 296 -3.42 7.47 -58.86
C THR A 296 -3.68 7.15 -60.33
N GLN A 297 -4.92 7.22 -60.81
CA GLN A 297 -5.23 6.94 -62.21
C GLN A 297 -4.53 7.92 -63.15
N ARG A 298 -4.43 9.21 -62.78
CA ARG A 298 -3.66 10.18 -63.56
C ARG A 298 -2.14 10.00 -63.50
N MET A 299 -1.61 9.32 -62.49
CA MET A 299 -0.19 8.98 -62.41
C MET A 299 0.17 7.88 -63.41
N GLU A 300 -0.76 6.97 -63.70
CA GLU A 300 -0.62 5.94 -64.75
C GLU A 300 -0.61 6.57 -66.16
N ASP A 301 -1.42 7.61 -66.38
CA ASP A 301 -1.52 8.37 -67.65
C ASP A 301 -0.40 9.44 -67.86
N SER A 302 0.69 9.44 -67.07
CA SER A 302 1.66 10.56 -67.02
C SER A 302 3.04 10.28 -67.65
N ASP A 303 3.33 10.86 -68.81
CA ASP A 303 4.64 10.76 -69.48
C ASP A 303 5.77 11.62 -68.86
N GLY A 304 5.44 12.59 -67.98
CA GLY A 304 6.40 13.56 -67.44
C GLY A 304 7.05 13.14 -66.12
N SER A 305 8.39 12.96 -66.09
CA SER A 305 9.14 12.53 -64.88
C SER A 305 8.88 13.39 -63.63
N LEU A 306 8.88 14.73 -63.77
CA LEU A 306 8.63 15.66 -62.66
C LEU A 306 7.14 15.71 -62.27
N GLU A 307 6.23 15.50 -63.22
CA GLU A 307 4.79 15.48 -62.99
C GLU A 307 4.39 14.21 -62.22
N SER A 308 4.96 13.06 -62.59
CA SER A 308 4.83 11.78 -61.90
C SER A 308 5.37 11.88 -60.46
N GLN A 309 6.54 12.49 -60.23
CA GLN A 309 7.07 12.72 -58.88
C GLN A 309 6.15 13.60 -58.02
N LEU A 310 5.61 14.70 -58.58
CA LEU A 310 4.66 15.56 -57.87
C LEU A 310 3.33 14.85 -57.56
N ARG A 311 2.85 13.96 -58.44
CA ARG A 311 1.68 13.11 -58.18
C ARG A 311 1.97 12.07 -57.10
N ALA A 312 3.07 11.33 -57.19
CA ALA A 312 3.47 10.35 -56.18
C ALA A 312 3.57 10.97 -54.77
N ALA A 313 4.16 12.16 -54.63
CA ALA A 313 4.21 12.89 -53.37
C ALA A 313 2.82 13.28 -52.84
N LYS A 314 1.90 13.73 -53.71
CA LYS A 314 0.52 14.04 -53.34
C LYS A 314 -0.27 12.78 -52.95
N THR A 315 -0.16 11.70 -53.73
CA THR A 315 -0.83 10.42 -53.45
C THR A 315 -0.37 9.88 -52.10
N LYS A 316 0.93 9.92 -51.79
CA LYS A 316 1.46 9.52 -50.48
C LYS A 316 0.89 10.38 -49.33
N MET A 317 0.89 11.71 -49.48
CA MET A 317 0.33 12.63 -48.47
C MET A 317 -1.19 12.43 -48.27
N ILE A 318 -1.93 12.06 -49.33
CA ILE A 318 -3.36 11.74 -49.23
C ILE A 318 -3.55 10.38 -48.56
N ALA A 319 -2.75 9.36 -48.89
CA ALA A 319 -2.79 8.04 -48.25
C ALA A 319 -2.56 8.14 -46.73
N GLU A 320 -1.48 8.79 -46.30
CA GLU A 320 -1.19 9.01 -44.87
C GLU A 320 -2.34 9.75 -44.14
N ARG A 321 -3.03 10.66 -44.84
CA ARG A 321 -4.21 11.37 -44.32
C ARG A 321 -5.47 10.51 -44.28
N VAL A 322 -5.62 9.55 -45.20
CA VAL A 322 -6.69 8.55 -45.20
C VAL A 322 -6.46 7.59 -44.03
N ASP A 323 -5.27 7.00 -43.92
CA ASP A 323 -4.91 6.01 -42.90
C ASP A 323 -5.13 6.57 -41.48
N SER A 324 -4.64 7.78 -41.21
CA SER A 324 -4.84 8.47 -39.92
C SER A 324 -6.32 8.75 -39.60
N LYS A 325 -7.16 8.99 -40.61
CA LYS A 325 -8.61 9.16 -40.41
C LYS A 325 -9.31 7.83 -40.20
N GLU A 326 -8.86 6.76 -40.85
CA GLU A 326 -9.41 5.41 -40.72
C GLU A 326 -9.10 4.79 -39.36
N GLU A 327 -7.87 4.97 -38.86
CA GLU A 327 -7.50 4.62 -37.48
C GLU A 327 -8.40 5.34 -36.46
N LYS A 328 -8.54 6.67 -36.59
CA LYS A 328 -9.41 7.47 -35.73
C LYS A 328 -10.90 7.09 -35.85
N LEU A 329 -11.36 6.70 -37.03
CA LEU A 329 -12.71 6.19 -37.23
C LEU A 329 -12.91 4.84 -36.52
N ALA A 330 -11.93 3.95 -36.56
CA ALA A 330 -11.97 2.67 -35.85
C ALA A 330 -12.00 2.87 -34.32
N GLU A 331 -11.23 3.83 -33.79
CA GLU A 331 -11.35 4.25 -32.38
C GLU A 331 -12.75 4.77 -32.05
N MET A 332 -13.31 5.64 -32.89
CA MET A 332 -14.66 6.19 -32.69
C MET A 332 -15.72 5.09 -32.70
N GLN A 333 -15.68 4.15 -33.65
CA GLN A 333 -16.58 2.99 -33.69
C GLN A 333 -16.41 2.05 -32.49
N LYS A 334 -15.19 1.92 -31.93
CA LYS A 334 -14.97 1.19 -30.68
C LYS A 334 -15.66 1.89 -29.51
N THR A 335 -15.52 3.22 -29.40
CA THR A 335 -16.23 3.99 -28.36
C THR A 335 -17.74 3.99 -28.53
N GLU A 336 -18.25 3.92 -29.77
CA GLU A 336 -19.68 3.78 -30.05
C GLU A 336 -20.24 2.47 -29.47
N LYS A 337 -19.58 1.34 -29.75
CA LYS A 337 -19.95 0.02 -29.20
C LYS A 337 -19.92 -0.02 -27.67
N ASP A 338 -18.95 0.65 -27.05
CA ASP A 338 -18.84 0.73 -25.59
C ASP A 338 -19.91 1.66 -24.98
N LEU A 339 -20.35 2.70 -25.69
CA LEU A 339 -21.48 3.53 -25.29
C LEU A 339 -22.82 2.77 -25.42
N ASP A 340 -23.02 2.02 -26.50
CA ASP A 340 -24.22 1.18 -26.72
C ASP A 340 -24.37 0.13 -25.60
N ARG A 341 -23.32 -0.64 -25.31
CA ARG A 341 -23.29 -1.60 -24.18
C ARG A 341 -23.66 -0.94 -22.84
N ARG A 342 -23.22 0.30 -22.62
CA ARG A 342 -23.56 1.08 -21.41
C ARG A 342 -25.02 1.55 -21.44
N MET A 343 -25.56 1.95 -22.59
CA MET A 343 -26.98 2.29 -22.72
C MET A 343 -27.88 1.07 -22.51
N GLU A 344 -27.53 -0.09 -23.08
CA GLU A 344 -28.26 -1.34 -22.88
C GLU A 344 -28.27 -1.79 -21.41
N SER A 345 -27.13 -1.71 -20.73
CA SER A 345 -27.07 -2.09 -19.31
C SER A 345 -27.86 -1.14 -18.40
N LEU A 346 -27.93 0.16 -18.74
CA LEU A 346 -28.77 1.13 -18.04
C LEU A 346 -30.26 0.97 -18.34
N LYS A 347 -30.64 0.61 -19.59
CA LYS A 347 -32.02 0.25 -19.96
C LYS A 347 -32.46 -0.98 -19.17
N LYS A 348 -31.73 -2.09 -19.27
CA LYS A 348 -32.03 -3.34 -18.53
C LYS A 348 -32.19 -3.13 -17.03
N LYS A 349 -31.29 -2.36 -16.39
CA LYS A 349 -31.41 -2.03 -14.96
C LYS A 349 -32.66 -1.22 -14.63
N ARG A 350 -33.05 -0.28 -15.49
CA ARG A 350 -34.29 0.51 -15.32
C ARG A 350 -35.53 -0.36 -15.52
N ASP A 351 -35.52 -1.22 -16.54
CA ASP A 351 -36.63 -2.11 -16.86
C ASP A 351 -36.85 -3.13 -15.73
N GLN A 352 -35.76 -3.66 -15.15
CA GLN A 352 -35.79 -4.48 -13.93
C GLN A 352 -36.34 -3.72 -12.72
N GLN A 353 -35.86 -2.51 -12.46
CA GLN A 353 -36.37 -1.66 -11.36
C GLN A 353 -37.87 -1.37 -11.53
N GLN A 354 -38.34 -1.09 -12.75
CA GLN A 354 -39.76 -0.87 -13.03
C GLN A 354 -40.61 -2.15 -12.92
N LEU A 355 -40.06 -3.32 -13.24
CA LEU A 355 -40.72 -4.61 -13.04
C LEU A 355 -40.84 -4.92 -11.54
N GLU A 356 -39.76 -4.75 -10.78
CA GLU A 356 -39.76 -4.91 -9.32
C GLU A 356 -40.74 -3.95 -8.64
N GLU A 357 -40.78 -2.67 -9.04
CA GLU A 357 -41.72 -1.68 -8.49
C GLU A 357 -43.17 -2.07 -8.76
N LYS A 358 -43.49 -2.62 -9.93
CA LYS A 358 -44.83 -3.13 -10.27
C LYS A 358 -45.19 -4.38 -9.47
N LEU A 359 -44.30 -5.39 -9.43
CA LEU A 359 -44.52 -6.59 -8.62
C LEU A 359 -44.69 -6.23 -7.13
N LYS A 360 -43.87 -5.33 -6.60
CA LYS A 360 -44.00 -4.81 -5.23
C LYS A 360 -45.28 -4.01 -5.00
N ALA A 361 -45.90 -3.45 -6.04
CA ALA A 361 -47.22 -2.82 -5.95
C ALA A 361 -48.35 -3.86 -5.97
N GLU A 362 -48.34 -4.79 -6.94
CA GLU A 362 -49.33 -5.86 -7.06
C GLU A 362 -49.35 -6.79 -5.83
N ILE A 363 -48.19 -7.11 -5.26
CA ILE A 363 -48.09 -7.89 -4.01
C ILE A 363 -48.70 -7.10 -2.84
N LYS A 364 -48.48 -5.78 -2.77
CA LYS A 364 -49.12 -4.93 -1.74
C LYS A 364 -50.63 -4.84 -1.91
N GLU A 365 -51.13 -4.82 -3.14
CA GLU A 365 -52.56 -4.84 -3.43
C GLU A 365 -53.19 -6.20 -3.08
N LYS A 366 -52.53 -7.32 -3.40
CA LYS A 366 -52.95 -8.67 -2.99
C LYS A 366 -52.96 -8.82 -1.47
N ILE A 367 -51.88 -8.47 -0.77
CA ILE A 367 -51.83 -8.49 0.71
C ILE A 367 -52.91 -7.58 1.31
N ALA A 368 -53.18 -6.40 0.72
CA ALA A 368 -54.26 -5.52 1.18
C ALA A 368 -55.66 -6.03 0.83
N HIS A 369 -55.81 -6.95 -0.12
CA HIS A 369 -57.04 -7.69 -0.39
C HIS A 369 -57.22 -8.81 0.64
N ASP A 370 -56.20 -9.64 0.82
CA ASP A 370 -56.20 -10.79 1.74
C ASP A 370 -56.42 -10.37 3.20
N ILE A 371 -55.85 -9.22 3.62
CA ILE A 371 -56.13 -8.65 4.95
C ILE A 371 -57.60 -8.24 5.09
N LYS A 372 -58.20 -7.63 4.07
CA LYS A 372 -59.63 -7.24 4.08
C LYS A 372 -60.56 -8.45 4.00
N GLU A 373 -60.13 -9.52 3.35
CA GLU A 373 -60.87 -10.77 3.27
C GLU A 373 -60.77 -11.56 4.59
N ALA A 374 -59.60 -11.57 5.23
CA ALA A 374 -59.40 -12.10 6.57
C ALA A 374 -60.14 -11.28 7.66
N GLU A 375 -60.27 -9.95 7.51
CA GLU A 375 -61.12 -9.13 8.38
C GLU A 375 -62.61 -9.49 8.23
N LYS A 376 -63.08 -9.72 6.99
CA LYS A 376 -64.46 -10.21 6.75
C LYS A 376 -64.68 -11.62 7.29
N ALA A 377 -63.70 -12.51 7.17
CA ALA A 377 -63.76 -13.85 7.74
C ALA A 377 -63.67 -13.88 9.28
N ARG A 378 -63.32 -12.75 9.92
CA ARG A 378 -63.24 -12.57 11.38
C ARG A 378 -64.44 -11.84 12.00
N SER A 379 -65.48 -11.47 11.24
CA SER A 379 -66.62 -10.73 11.80
C SER A 379 -67.64 -11.58 12.56
N ASP A 380 -67.59 -12.91 12.44
CA ASP A 380 -68.69 -13.81 12.80
C ASP A 380 -68.38 -14.73 14.01
N ASP A 381 -67.56 -14.27 14.97
CA ASP A 381 -67.37 -14.97 16.24
C ASP A 381 -67.36 -14.00 17.44
N GLU A 382 -68.53 -13.80 18.06
CA GLU A 382 -68.77 -12.89 19.20
C GLU A 382 -68.04 -13.28 20.51
N THR A 383 -67.22 -14.33 20.50
CA THR A 383 -66.63 -14.92 21.71
C THR A 383 -65.32 -14.27 22.17
N ILE A 384 -64.58 -13.56 21.30
CA ILE A 384 -63.25 -13.02 21.63
C ILE A 384 -63.29 -11.60 22.22
N GLN A 385 -64.33 -10.80 21.95
CA GLN A 385 -64.42 -9.44 22.51
C GLN A 385 -64.51 -9.42 24.04
N LYS A 386 -65.09 -10.46 24.66
CA LYS A 386 -65.11 -10.65 26.12
C LYS A 386 -63.80 -11.18 26.72
N ALA A 387 -62.86 -11.64 25.89
CA ALA A 387 -61.54 -12.07 26.34
C ALA A 387 -60.51 -10.92 26.29
N ALA A 388 -60.68 -9.97 25.36
CA ALA A 388 -59.81 -8.79 25.24
C ALA A 388 -60.01 -7.79 26.39
N GLU A 389 -61.24 -7.57 26.85
CA GLU A 389 -61.53 -6.68 28.00
C GLU A 389 -61.01 -7.24 29.34
N ALA A 390 -60.71 -8.54 29.44
CA ALA A 390 -60.24 -9.19 30.66
C ALA A 390 -58.69 -9.18 30.84
N ILE A 391 -57.93 -8.60 29.90
CA ILE A 391 -56.46 -8.56 29.92
C ILE A 391 -55.92 -7.12 30.15
N VAL A 392 -56.77 -6.10 30.09
CA VAL A 392 -56.34 -4.68 30.25
C VAL A 392 -56.24 -4.26 31.72
N ASP A 393 -56.95 -4.93 32.64
CA ASP A 393 -56.97 -4.62 34.08
C ASP A 393 -56.13 -5.59 34.93
N GLN A 394 -54.82 -5.67 34.67
CA GLN A 394 -53.73 -5.89 35.65
C GLN A 394 -52.39 -6.14 34.95
N ASP A 395 -51.57 -5.10 34.82
CA ASP A 395 -50.17 -5.21 35.28
C ASP A 395 -49.50 -3.83 35.43
N SER A 396 -49.11 -3.53 36.67
CA SER A 396 -48.24 -2.43 37.00
C SER A 396 -47.32 -2.87 38.15
N VAL A 397 -46.06 -2.42 38.11
CA VAL A 397 -44.99 -2.57 39.13
C VAL A 397 -44.06 -3.80 38.96
N ASN A 398 -42.89 -3.56 38.34
CA ASN A 398 -41.50 -3.70 38.86
C ASN A 398 -41.21 -4.74 39.98
N PRO A 399 -40.00 -5.36 40.09
CA PRO A 399 -38.71 -4.68 39.90
C PRO A 399 -37.51 -5.56 39.42
N VAL A 400 -36.30 -5.01 39.57
CA VAL A 400 -34.98 -5.63 39.35
C VAL A 400 -34.54 -6.49 40.56
N THR A 401 -33.52 -7.34 40.35
CA THR A 401 -32.32 -7.63 41.22
C THR A 401 -32.14 -9.05 41.80
N THR A 402 -30.87 -9.53 41.75
CA THR A 402 -30.10 -10.22 42.83
C THR A 402 -29.66 -11.70 42.64
N GLU A 403 -28.32 -11.90 42.54
CA GLU A 403 -27.44 -12.99 43.07
C GLU A 403 -27.58 -14.47 42.60
N GLU A 404 -26.52 -15.15 42.11
CA GLU A 404 -25.48 -15.96 42.81
C GLU A 404 -26.00 -17.34 43.36
N ILE A 405 -25.29 -18.49 43.45
CA ILE A 405 -23.90 -18.94 43.16
C ILE A 405 -23.83 -20.51 43.16
N THR A 406 -22.77 -21.13 42.59
CA THR A 406 -22.35 -22.59 42.73
C THR A 406 -23.30 -23.68 42.19
N THR A 407 -22.93 -24.89 41.73
CA THR A 407 -21.67 -25.70 41.56
C THR A 407 -21.90 -26.71 40.39
N ALA A 408 -21.00 -27.54 39.82
CA ALA A 408 -19.58 -27.92 40.00
C ALA A 408 -18.99 -28.34 38.61
N LYS A 409 -17.67 -28.39 38.31
CA LYS A 409 -16.60 -29.37 38.68
C LYS A 409 -16.84 -30.79 38.09
N LYS A 410 -15.97 -31.42 37.27
CA LYS A 410 -14.49 -31.31 37.09
C LYS A 410 -13.97 -32.03 35.80
N GLU A 411 -12.71 -31.74 35.43
CA GLU A 411 -11.73 -32.62 34.71
C GLU A 411 -11.93 -32.95 33.20
N ASP A 412 -10.88 -33.03 32.34
CA ASP A 412 -9.43 -32.77 32.52
C ASP A 412 -8.69 -32.49 31.17
N SER A 413 -7.48 -31.88 31.26
CA SER A 413 -6.35 -31.92 30.30
C SER A 413 -6.49 -31.26 28.90
N SER A 414 -5.45 -30.76 28.21
CA SER A 414 -4.13 -30.18 28.61
C SER A 414 -3.39 -29.66 27.35
N GLN A 415 -2.63 -28.56 27.44
CA GLN A 415 -1.60 -28.08 26.47
C GLN A 415 -2.12 -27.70 25.06
N THR A 416 -2.01 -26.48 24.51
CA THR A 416 -0.86 -25.57 24.31
C THR A 416 0.14 -26.06 23.26
N GLU A 417 0.01 -25.59 22.01
CA GLU A 417 1.11 -24.93 21.26
C GLU A 417 0.60 -24.17 20.00
N GLU A 418 1.23 -23.01 19.77
CA GLU A 418 1.37 -22.13 18.58
C GLU A 418 0.21 -21.83 17.59
N GLY A 419 0.07 -20.54 17.24
CA GLY A 419 -0.92 -20.00 16.27
C GLY A 419 -0.45 -20.02 14.80
N PRO A 420 -1.04 -19.21 13.88
CA PRO A 420 -0.97 -17.75 14.02
C PRO A 420 -2.13 -16.91 13.41
N LEU A 421 -2.19 -15.61 13.78
CA LEU A 421 -2.86 -14.48 13.08
C LEU A 421 -4.41 -14.56 12.97
N SER A 422 -5.19 -13.47 13.03
CA SER A 422 -4.91 -12.02 12.99
C SER A 422 -5.78 -11.25 14.00
N LEU A 423 -5.38 -10.03 14.36
CA LEU A 423 -5.99 -9.23 15.43
C LEU A 423 -6.85 -8.08 14.87
N GLU A 424 -7.90 -8.39 14.12
CA GLU A 424 -8.77 -7.40 13.46
C GLU A 424 -10.25 -7.63 13.79
N GLU A 425 -10.57 -7.62 15.08
CA GLU A 425 -11.95 -7.75 15.57
C GLU A 425 -12.17 -6.91 16.84
N LYS A 426 -12.69 -5.69 16.66
CA LYS A 426 -13.49 -4.88 17.62
C LYS A 426 -13.77 -3.48 17.08
N ILE A 427 -14.90 -3.36 16.38
CA ILE A 427 -15.86 -2.23 16.30
C ILE A 427 -16.74 -2.58 15.09
N GLY A 428 -17.91 -3.19 15.33
CA GLY A 428 -18.81 -3.67 14.28
C GLY A 428 -20.12 -4.32 14.77
N ASP A 429 -20.19 -4.69 16.04
CA ASP A 429 -21.13 -5.70 16.54
C ASP A 429 -22.40 -5.15 17.22
N THR A 430 -22.98 -4.07 16.69
CA THR A 430 -24.26 -3.49 17.18
C THR A 430 -25.17 -2.93 16.09
N MET A 431 -24.98 -3.34 14.83
CA MET A 431 -25.90 -3.00 13.72
C MET A 431 -26.28 -4.17 12.80
N GLU A 432 -25.83 -5.40 13.08
CA GLU A 432 -26.08 -6.55 12.22
C GLU A 432 -27.41 -7.29 12.57
N ASP A 433 -27.82 -7.34 13.85
CA ASP A 433 -29.06 -8.00 14.31
C ASP A 433 -30.38 -7.41 13.74
N ILE A 434 -30.38 -6.13 13.35
CA ILE A 434 -31.55 -5.51 12.69
C ILE A 434 -31.56 -5.82 11.18
N VAL A 435 -30.39 -6.09 10.60
CA VAL A 435 -30.28 -6.48 9.19
C VAL A 435 -30.69 -7.94 9.02
N ASP A 436 -30.26 -8.84 9.91
CA ASP A 436 -30.60 -10.27 9.79
C ASP A 436 -32.05 -10.59 10.18
N THR A 437 -32.70 -9.81 11.05
CA THR A 437 -34.17 -9.93 11.25
C THR A 437 -34.98 -9.49 10.02
N VAL A 438 -34.57 -8.42 9.34
CA VAL A 438 -35.20 -7.98 8.07
C VAL A 438 -34.87 -8.94 6.92
N LYS A 439 -33.66 -9.50 6.88
CA LYS A 439 -33.22 -10.49 5.89
C LYS A 439 -33.88 -11.85 6.11
N ALA A 440 -34.15 -12.25 7.35
CA ALA A 440 -34.95 -13.43 7.66
C ALA A 440 -36.42 -13.25 7.21
N VAL A 441 -37.02 -12.07 7.44
CA VAL A 441 -38.35 -11.76 6.90
C VAL A 441 -38.34 -11.74 5.37
N ALA A 442 -37.30 -11.20 4.73
CA ALA A 442 -37.14 -11.22 3.28
C ALA A 442 -36.95 -12.65 2.72
N ALA A 443 -36.14 -13.49 3.38
CA ALA A 443 -35.92 -14.88 2.98
C ALA A 443 -37.17 -15.76 3.17
N VAL A 444 -37.97 -15.54 4.22
CA VAL A 444 -39.28 -16.20 4.40
C VAL A 444 -40.30 -15.74 3.35
N ILE A 445 -40.17 -14.53 2.81
CA ILE A 445 -40.96 -14.06 1.66
C ILE A 445 -40.44 -14.69 0.36
N GLU A 446 -39.13 -14.81 0.17
CA GLU A 446 -38.48 -15.39 -1.02
C GLU A 446 -38.76 -16.90 -1.14
N HIS A 447 -38.70 -17.65 -0.04
CA HIS A 447 -39.03 -19.09 -0.03
C HIS A 447 -40.50 -19.36 -0.37
N LYS A 448 -41.42 -18.49 0.08
CA LYS A 448 -42.84 -18.53 -0.35
C LYS A 448 -43.04 -18.02 -1.78
N PHE A 449 -42.07 -17.32 -2.36
CA PHE A 449 -42.12 -16.80 -3.72
C PHE A 449 -41.81 -17.90 -4.74
N GLU A 450 -40.82 -18.76 -4.46
CA GLU A 450 -40.55 -19.94 -5.29
C GLU A 450 -41.73 -20.93 -5.26
N ASP A 451 -42.25 -21.25 -4.07
CA ASP A 451 -43.43 -22.12 -3.91
C ASP A 451 -44.65 -21.60 -4.71
N LEU A 452 -44.94 -20.28 -4.66
CA LEU A 452 -46.05 -19.68 -5.41
C LEU A 452 -45.79 -19.59 -6.93
N ILE A 453 -44.55 -19.44 -7.38
CA ILE A 453 -44.21 -19.45 -8.81
C ILE A 453 -44.38 -20.86 -9.39
N ASP A 454 -44.00 -21.89 -8.64
CA ASP A 454 -44.12 -23.27 -9.08
C ASP A 454 -45.56 -23.79 -9.01
N ASP A 455 -46.43 -23.25 -8.16
CA ASP A 455 -47.87 -23.54 -8.24
C ASP A 455 -48.57 -22.75 -9.35
N TRP A 456 -48.23 -21.47 -9.58
CA TRP A 456 -48.85 -20.68 -10.65
C TRP A 456 -48.51 -21.22 -12.06
N LYS A 457 -47.31 -21.78 -12.27
CA LYS A 457 -46.95 -22.49 -13.51
C LYS A 457 -47.74 -23.79 -13.75
N LYS A 458 -48.37 -24.38 -12.72
CA LYS A 458 -49.18 -25.59 -12.85
C LYS A 458 -50.65 -25.31 -13.15
N GLU A 459 -51.08 -24.04 -13.10
CA GLU A 459 -52.46 -23.62 -13.41
C GLU A 459 -52.64 -23.05 -14.84
N GLU A 460 -51.56 -22.88 -15.62
CA GLU A 460 -51.60 -22.46 -17.04
C GLU A 460 -51.26 -23.59 -18.06
N GLU A 461 -51.16 -24.86 -17.63
CA GLU A 461 -51.19 -26.07 -18.49
C GLU A 461 -52.51 -26.86 -18.35
#